data_AF-A0A8H3EYA0-F1
#
_entry.id   AF-A0A8H3EYA0-F1
#
_cell.length_a   1.000
_cell.length_b   1.000
_cell.length_c   1.000
_cell.angle_alpha   90.00
_cell.angle_beta   90.00
_cell.angle_gamma   90.00
#
_symmetry.space_group_name_H-M   'P 1'
#
loop_
_entity.id
_entity.type
_entity.pdbx_description
1 polymer ?
#
loop_
_entity_poly.entity_id
_entity_poly.type
_entity_poly.pdbx_seq_one_letter_code
_entity_poly.pdbx_strand_id
1 'polypeptide(L)'
;MVSTQKMPLYPVKTFETYAFVLSQSATGLPSGWEVRWSNSKNLPYFFNASAKESKWEPPAGSDAEELRKYIAQNFSPQTPAGKIRAAHLLVKHRESRRPSSWKEENITRSKEEARDILKGYEERIRDGEVGLGELATTESDCNSAKKRGDLGFFGKGEMQKEFEEATFALKPGEVSGIVETQSGLHLIERLD
;
A
#
# COMPACT_ATOMS: atom_id res chain seq x y z
N MET A 1 66.50 35.54 -46.78
CA MET A 1 66.49 36.24 -45.49
C MET A 1 65.27 35.81 -44.70
N VAL A 2 65.48 35.64 -43.40
CA VAL A 2 64.63 35.00 -42.38
C VAL A 2 63.29 35.74 -42.20
N SER A 3 62.20 35.01 -41.97
CA SER A 3 61.25 35.30 -40.86
C SER A 3 60.14 34.25 -40.81
N THR A 4 60.21 33.37 -39.82
CA THR A 4 59.09 32.54 -39.35
C THR A 4 58.21 33.39 -38.44
N GLN A 5 56.92 33.52 -38.76
CA GLN A 5 55.94 34.14 -37.86
C GLN A 5 54.93 33.10 -37.37
N LYS A 6 54.91 32.93 -36.04
CA LYS A 6 54.10 32.01 -35.23
C LYS A 6 52.60 32.24 -35.36
N MET A 7 51.83 31.15 -35.40
CA MET A 7 50.38 31.13 -35.16
C MET A 7 50.08 31.24 -33.65
N PRO A 8 49.02 31.96 -33.23
CA PRO A 8 48.61 32.00 -31.83
C PRO A 8 47.86 30.73 -31.42
N LEU A 9 48.31 30.14 -30.30
CA LEU A 9 47.64 29.07 -29.57
C LEU A 9 46.44 29.66 -28.81
N TYR A 10 45.24 29.17 -29.11
CA TYR A 10 44.06 29.36 -28.25
C TYR A 10 44.00 28.20 -27.24
N PRO A 11 43.74 28.47 -25.93
CA PRO A 11 43.69 27.42 -24.93
C PRO A 11 42.42 26.57 -25.09
N VAL A 12 42.61 25.26 -25.17
CA VAL A 12 41.59 24.23 -24.96
C VAL A 12 41.08 24.36 -23.52
N LYS A 13 39.85 24.86 -23.35
CA LYS A 13 39.16 24.81 -22.05
C LYS A 13 38.63 23.39 -21.87
N THR A 14 39.15 22.75 -20.83
CA THR A 14 38.81 21.41 -20.35
C THR A 14 37.30 21.27 -20.10
N PHE A 15 36.71 20.21 -20.67
CA PHE A 15 35.30 19.84 -20.56
C PHE A 15 34.99 18.92 -19.36
N GLU A 16 35.85 18.91 -18.35
CA GLU A 16 35.66 18.14 -17.12
C GLU A 16 35.64 19.11 -15.95
N THR A 17 34.44 19.41 -15.43
CA THR A 17 34.11 19.95 -14.07
C THR A 17 32.79 20.75 -14.04
N TYR A 18 31.96 20.70 -15.09
CA TYR A 18 30.65 21.38 -15.12
C TYR A 18 29.43 20.46 -15.03
N ALA A 19 29.59 19.27 -14.45
CA ALA A 19 28.50 18.29 -14.25
C ALA A 19 28.33 17.86 -12.78
N PHE A 20 28.85 18.61 -11.81
CA PHE A 20 28.77 18.26 -10.38
C PHE A 20 28.14 19.35 -9.49
N VAL A 21 27.54 20.40 -10.05
CA VAL A 21 26.93 21.49 -9.26
C VAL A 21 25.51 21.83 -9.72
N LEU A 22 24.72 20.82 -10.11
CA LEU A 22 23.27 20.95 -10.26
C LEU A 22 22.59 19.69 -9.72
N SER A 23 22.30 19.67 -8.41
CA SER A 23 21.21 18.91 -7.77
C SER A 23 21.49 18.75 -6.26
N GLN A 24 21.34 19.81 -5.47
CA GLN A 24 21.29 19.70 -3.99
C GLN A 24 19.88 19.83 -3.40
N SER A 25 18.81 19.81 -4.21
CA SER A 25 17.45 19.77 -3.65
C SER A 25 16.41 19.15 -4.59
N ALA A 26 16.70 18.00 -5.18
CA ALA A 26 15.66 17.21 -5.87
C ALA A 26 14.78 16.39 -4.90
N THR A 27 15.21 16.27 -3.63
CA THR A 27 14.54 15.44 -2.62
C THR A 27 13.58 16.21 -1.71
N GLY A 28 13.62 17.55 -1.71
CA GLY A 28 12.88 18.39 -0.76
C GLY A 28 13.35 18.29 0.69
N LEU A 29 14.47 17.62 0.99
CA LEU A 29 15.01 17.49 2.35
C LEU A 29 16.13 18.50 2.65
N PRO A 30 16.29 18.91 3.92
CA PRO A 30 17.45 19.68 4.35
C PRO A 30 18.74 18.87 4.24
N SER A 31 19.87 19.56 4.13
CA SER A 31 21.19 18.94 3.99
C SER A 31 21.48 17.91 5.09
N GLY A 32 22.04 16.76 4.69
CA GLY A 32 22.36 15.64 5.58
C GLY A 32 21.21 14.67 5.86
N TRP A 33 19.99 14.97 5.39
CA TRP A 33 18.85 14.05 5.45
C TRP A 33 18.63 13.34 4.11
N GLU A 34 18.26 12.06 4.19
CA GLU A 34 17.88 11.23 3.06
C GLU A 34 16.63 10.41 3.37
N VAL A 35 15.87 10.08 2.32
CA VAL A 35 14.75 9.13 2.42
C VAL A 35 15.29 7.70 2.33
N ARG A 36 14.84 6.82 3.22
CA ARG A 36 15.12 5.38 3.22
C ARG A 36 13.81 4.59 3.28
N TRP A 37 13.86 3.31 2.89
CA TRP A 37 12.70 2.42 2.93
C TRP A 37 12.72 1.50 4.15
N SER A 38 11.60 1.42 4.87
CA SER A 38 11.40 0.42 5.91
C SER A 38 10.73 -0.83 5.33
N ASN A 39 11.45 -1.96 5.28
CA ASN A 39 10.87 -3.23 4.82
C ASN A 39 9.80 -3.77 5.77
N SER A 40 9.91 -3.51 7.08
CA SER A 40 8.94 -4.01 8.07
C SER A 40 7.66 -3.19 8.14
N LYS A 41 7.73 -1.89 7.79
CA LYS A 41 6.58 -0.99 7.76
C LYS A 41 6.05 -0.71 6.35
N ASN A 42 6.78 -1.14 5.32
CA ASN A 42 6.54 -0.85 3.90
C ASN A 42 6.30 0.65 3.65
N LEU A 43 7.09 1.49 4.30
CA LEU A 43 6.94 2.94 4.34
C LEU A 43 8.30 3.64 4.31
N PRO A 44 8.37 4.85 3.71
CA PRO A 44 9.58 5.65 3.76
C PRO A 44 9.81 6.21 5.16
N TYR A 45 11.07 6.40 5.52
CA TYR A 45 11.51 7.14 6.71
C TYR A 45 12.70 8.03 6.37
N PHE A 46 13.01 8.98 7.25
CA PHE A 46 14.05 9.98 7.07
C PHE A 46 15.25 9.63 7.93
N PHE A 47 16.43 9.59 7.33
CA PHE A 47 17.67 9.30 8.04
C PHE A 47 18.64 10.46 7.91
N ASN A 48 19.22 10.90 9.02
CA ASN A 48 20.31 11.86 9.03
C ASN A 48 21.64 11.14 9.19
N ALA A 49 22.49 11.16 8.17
CA ALA A 49 23.77 10.43 8.17
C ALA A 49 24.78 11.00 9.17
N SER A 50 24.80 12.32 9.36
CA SER A 50 25.72 13.00 10.27
C SER A 50 25.38 12.75 11.74
N ALA A 51 24.08 12.78 12.08
CA ALA A 51 23.60 12.57 13.44
C ALA A 51 23.28 11.09 13.77
N LYS A 52 23.30 10.20 12.77
CA LYS A 52 22.81 8.81 12.87
C LYS A 52 21.39 8.71 13.44
N GLU A 53 20.53 9.67 13.07
CA GLU A 53 19.16 9.80 13.57
C GLU A 53 18.16 9.29 12.52
N SER A 54 17.07 8.64 12.94
CA SER A 54 15.95 8.25 12.07
C SER A 54 14.64 8.87 12.54
N LYS A 55 13.81 9.35 11.61
CA LYS A 55 12.48 9.94 11.87
C LYS A 55 11.45 9.41 10.88
N TRP A 56 10.20 9.30 11.33
CA TRP A 56 9.06 8.95 10.47
C TRP A 56 8.43 10.18 9.82
N GLU A 57 8.61 11.34 10.42
CA GLU A 57 8.11 12.61 9.94
C GLU A 57 9.21 13.39 9.22
N PRO A 58 8.87 14.18 8.19
CA PRO A 58 9.84 15.03 7.51
C PRO A 58 10.55 15.96 8.50
N PRO A 59 11.88 16.09 8.44
CA PRO A 59 12.62 16.99 9.31
C PRO A 59 12.24 18.46 9.05
N ALA A 60 12.39 19.30 10.09
CA ALA A 60 12.13 20.74 9.98
C ALA A 60 12.97 21.37 8.84
N GLY A 61 12.35 22.23 8.04
CA GLY A 61 12.97 22.84 6.86
C GLY A 61 12.86 22.01 5.57
N SER A 62 12.11 20.90 5.58
CA SER A 62 11.77 20.17 4.35
C SER A 62 10.77 20.96 3.49
N ASP A 63 10.99 20.96 2.18
CA ASP A 63 10.00 21.39 1.19
C ASP A 63 8.98 20.27 1.01
N ALA A 64 7.76 20.50 1.50
CA ALA A 64 6.71 19.49 1.52
C ALA A 64 6.23 19.07 0.12
N GLU A 65 6.30 19.95 -0.88
CA GLU A 65 5.82 19.65 -2.22
C GLU A 65 6.84 18.81 -2.99
N GLU A 66 8.09 19.25 -3.02
CA GLU A 66 9.18 18.53 -3.68
C GLU A 66 9.44 17.19 -3.01
N LEU A 67 9.35 17.13 -1.67
CA LEU A 67 9.49 15.87 -0.96
C LEU A 67 8.37 14.87 -1.30
N ARG A 68 7.12 15.34 -1.44
CA ARG A 68 6.00 14.48 -1.85
C ARG A 68 6.23 13.90 -3.24
N LYS A 69 6.66 14.73 -4.21
CA LYS A 69 6.97 14.27 -5.57
C LYS A 69 8.09 13.25 -5.56
N TYR A 70 9.17 13.54 -4.84
CA TYR A 70 10.33 12.64 -4.73
C TYR A 70 9.95 11.29 -4.10
N ILE A 71 9.21 11.29 -2.99
CA ILE A 71 8.73 10.06 -2.35
C ILE A 71 7.80 9.27 -3.29
N ALA A 72 6.84 9.93 -3.95
CA ALA A 72 5.92 9.25 -4.86
C ALA A 72 6.63 8.56 -6.03
N GLN A 73 7.68 9.19 -6.56
CA GLN A 73 8.45 8.65 -7.69
C GLN A 73 9.41 7.53 -7.30
N ASN A 74 10.02 7.59 -6.12
CA ASN A 74 11.15 6.72 -5.76
C ASN A 74 10.84 5.73 -4.61
N PHE A 75 9.84 6.04 -3.79
CA PHE A 75 9.50 5.34 -2.56
C PHE A 75 7.99 5.10 -2.45
N SER A 76 7.32 4.82 -3.58
CA SER A 76 5.95 4.30 -3.52
C SER A 76 5.97 2.92 -2.87
N PRO A 77 5.02 2.59 -1.97
CA PRO A 77 4.79 1.23 -1.53
C PRO A 77 4.73 0.32 -2.75
N GLN A 78 5.66 -0.63 -2.82
CA GLN A 78 5.60 -1.65 -3.84
C GLN A 78 4.75 -2.80 -3.31
N THR A 79 3.79 -3.22 -4.11
CA THR A 79 3.16 -4.53 -3.95
C THR A 79 4.28 -5.58 -4.08
N PRO A 80 4.53 -6.41 -3.05
CA PRO A 80 5.53 -7.47 -3.15
C PRO A 80 5.27 -8.33 -4.39
N ALA A 81 6.32 -8.68 -5.13
CA ALA A 81 6.18 -9.40 -6.39
C ALA A 81 5.30 -10.65 -6.25
N GLY A 82 4.25 -10.74 -7.08
CA GLY A 82 3.32 -11.86 -7.09
C GLY A 82 2.31 -11.90 -5.94
N LYS A 83 2.25 -10.87 -5.09
CA LYS A 83 1.23 -10.72 -4.04
C LYS A 83 0.21 -9.64 -4.41
N ILE A 84 -0.93 -9.67 -3.74
CA ILE A 84 -1.99 -8.65 -3.76
C ILE A 84 -2.40 -8.35 -2.32
N ARG A 85 -3.02 -7.20 -2.09
CA ARG A 85 -3.58 -6.85 -0.77
C ARG A 85 -5.08 -6.72 -0.86
N ALA A 86 -5.79 -7.28 0.11
CA ALA A 86 -7.24 -7.16 0.17
C ALA A 86 -7.75 -7.02 1.60
N ALA A 87 -8.89 -6.34 1.71
CA ALA A 87 -9.73 -6.35 2.90
C ALA A 87 -10.95 -7.23 2.66
N HIS A 88 -11.55 -7.76 3.73
CA HIS A 88 -12.81 -8.48 3.63
C HIS A 88 -13.77 -8.20 4.78
N LEU A 89 -15.05 -8.44 4.51
CA LEU A 89 -16.11 -8.52 5.52
C LEU A 89 -16.65 -9.95 5.48
N LEU A 90 -16.49 -10.69 6.58
CA LEU A 90 -16.94 -12.08 6.71
C LEU A 90 -18.22 -12.13 7.55
N VAL A 91 -19.26 -12.78 7.06
CA VAL A 91 -20.41 -13.19 7.87
C VAL A 91 -20.46 -14.71 7.90
N LYS A 92 -20.36 -15.27 9.10
CA LYS A 92 -20.44 -16.71 9.34
C LYS A 92 -21.88 -17.17 9.49
N HIS A 93 -22.09 -18.45 9.24
CA HIS A 93 -23.34 -19.17 9.45
C HIS A 93 -23.06 -20.50 10.18
N ARG A 94 -24.12 -21.20 10.58
CA ARG A 94 -24.05 -22.47 11.34
C ARG A 94 -23.25 -23.59 10.64
N GLU A 95 -23.07 -23.51 9.32
CA GLU A 95 -22.33 -24.50 8.52
C GLU A 95 -20.89 -24.04 8.22
N SER A 96 -20.50 -22.84 8.66
CA SER A 96 -19.11 -22.40 8.55
C SER A 96 -18.21 -23.31 9.38
N ARG A 97 -17.00 -23.60 8.90
CA ARG A 97 -16.01 -24.49 9.53
C ARG A 97 -15.78 -24.20 11.03
N ARG A 98 -15.92 -22.94 11.45
CA ARG A 98 -15.88 -22.53 12.86
C ARG A 98 -17.00 -21.50 13.12
N PRO A 99 -18.20 -21.93 13.55
CA PRO A 99 -19.37 -21.06 13.74
C PRO A 99 -19.29 -20.29 15.08
N SER A 100 -18.21 -19.53 15.23
CA SER A 100 -17.89 -18.72 16.42
C SER A 100 -16.97 -17.58 15.98
N SER A 101 -17.14 -16.40 16.55
CA SER A 101 -16.34 -15.20 16.28
C SER A 101 -16.10 -14.40 17.55
N TRP A 102 -15.37 -13.28 17.43
CA TRP A 102 -15.19 -12.35 18.53
C TRP A 102 -16.48 -11.57 18.87
N LYS A 103 -17.45 -11.54 17.94
CA LYS A 103 -18.77 -10.91 18.14
C LYS A 103 -19.75 -11.86 18.79
N GLU A 104 -19.68 -13.14 18.45
CA GLU A 104 -20.67 -14.14 18.82
C GLU A 104 -20.02 -15.51 19.01
N GLU A 105 -20.10 -16.04 20.23
CA GLU A 105 -19.46 -17.31 20.59
C GLU A 105 -20.11 -18.52 19.88
N ASN A 106 -21.42 -18.48 19.63
CA ASN A 106 -22.16 -19.57 18.99
C ASN A 106 -23.08 -19.05 17.89
N ILE A 107 -22.61 -19.12 16.64
CA ILE A 107 -23.31 -18.61 15.47
C ILE A 107 -24.30 -19.65 14.95
N THR A 108 -25.58 -19.32 15.08
CA THR A 108 -26.70 -20.24 14.74
C THR A 108 -27.47 -19.88 13.48
N ARG A 109 -27.25 -18.67 12.94
CA ARG A 109 -27.91 -18.19 11.72
C ARG A 109 -27.67 -19.14 10.54
N SER A 110 -28.68 -19.26 9.68
CA SER A 110 -28.59 -19.96 8.41
C SER A 110 -27.65 -19.25 7.43
N LYS A 111 -27.27 -19.98 6.39
CA LYS A 111 -26.48 -19.45 5.29
C LYS A 111 -27.26 -18.39 4.50
N GLU A 112 -28.57 -18.56 4.38
CA GLU A 112 -29.47 -17.61 3.72
C GLU A 112 -29.55 -16.30 4.50
N GLU A 113 -29.73 -16.36 5.83
CA GLU A 113 -29.69 -15.17 6.69
C GLU A 113 -28.33 -14.45 6.60
N ALA A 114 -27.22 -15.21 6.63
CA ALA A 114 -25.88 -14.63 6.44
C ALA A 114 -25.75 -13.93 5.08
N ARG A 115 -26.33 -14.50 4.01
CA ARG A 115 -26.32 -13.94 2.67
C ARG A 115 -27.12 -12.64 2.61
N ASP A 116 -28.29 -12.60 3.22
CA ASP A 116 -29.14 -11.40 3.21
C ASP A 116 -28.54 -10.27 4.04
N ILE A 117 -27.90 -10.58 5.17
CA ILE A 117 -27.06 -9.62 5.92
C ILE A 117 -25.97 -9.03 5.01
N LEU A 118 -25.25 -9.90 4.29
CA LEU A 118 -24.15 -9.48 3.45
C LEU A 118 -24.60 -8.64 2.24
N LYS A 119 -25.76 -8.96 1.65
CA LYS A 119 -26.38 -8.14 0.59
C LYS A 119 -26.69 -6.72 1.08
N GLY A 120 -27.26 -6.58 2.28
CA GLY A 120 -27.53 -5.27 2.86
C GLY A 120 -26.24 -4.45 3.05
N TYR A 121 -25.12 -5.09 3.37
CA TYR A 121 -23.82 -4.42 3.42
C TYR A 121 -23.28 -4.09 2.02
N GLU A 122 -23.42 -4.99 1.06
CA GLU A 122 -23.02 -4.79 -0.34
C GLU A 122 -23.72 -3.57 -0.96
N GLU A 123 -25.03 -3.42 -0.73
CA GLU A 123 -25.82 -2.28 -1.21
C GLU A 123 -25.29 -0.96 -0.63
N ARG A 124 -25.13 -0.87 0.69
CA ARG A 124 -24.60 0.34 1.35
C ARG A 124 -23.18 0.71 0.90
N ILE A 125 -22.35 -0.30 0.60
CA ILE A 125 -21.00 -0.08 0.06
C ILE A 125 -21.08 0.45 -1.37
N ARG A 126 -21.94 -0.14 -2.22
CA ARG A 126 -22.11 0.28 -3.62
C ARG A 126 -22.69 1.68 -3.76
N ASP A 127 -23.60 2.04 -2.86
CA ASP A 127 -24.20 3.37 -2.80
C ASP A 127 -23.25 4.42 -2.21
N GLY A 128 -22.08 3.99 -1.73
CA GLY A 128 -21.05 4.87 -1.17
C GLY A 128 -21.39 5.42 0.22
N GLU A 129 -22.39 4.86 0.90
CA GLU A 129 -22.78 5.28 2.25
C GLU A 129 -21.67 4.99 3.27
N VAL A 130 -20.95 3.90 3.08
CA VAL A 130 -19.90 3.42 4.00
C VAL A 130 -18.90 2.54 3.26
N GLY A 131 -17.61 2.63 3.62
CA GLY A 131 -16.59 1.75 3.05
C GLY A 131 -16.60 0.34 3.65
N LEU A 132 -16.21 -0.67 2.88
CA LEU A 132 -16.13 -2.07 3.35
C LEU A 132 -15.29 -2.17 4.62
N GLY A 133 -14.12 -1.52 4.64
CA GLY A 133 -13.23 -1.58 5.80
C GLY A 133 -13.82 -0.95 7.06
N GLU A 134 -14.74 0.02 6.95
CA GLU A 134 -15.43 0.59 8.11
C GLU A 134 -16.49 -0.37 8.65
N LEU A 135 -17.36 -0.91 7.79
CA LEU A 135 -18.31 -1.96 8.18
C LEU A 135 -17.62 -3.19 8.75
N ALA A 136 -16.46 -3.59 8.21
CA ALA A 136 -15.74 -4.75 8.70
C ALA A 136 -15.30 -4.61 10.17
N THR A 137 -15.14 -3.40 10.69
CA THR A 137 -14.73 -3.18 12.10
C THR A 137 -15.78 -3.64 13.11
N THR A 138 -17.05 -3.46 12.79
CA THR A 138 -18.17 -3.82 13.66
C THR A 138 -18.85 -5.10 13.19
N GLU A 139 -18.89 -5.35 11.88
CA GLU A 139 -19.74 -6.38 11.31
C GLU A 139 -19.04 -7.71 11.03
N SER A 140 -17.74 -7.70 10.77
CA SER A 140 -17.02 -8.91 10.33
C SER A 140 -16.81 -9.91 11.47
N ASP A 141 -17.13 -11.17 11.22
CA ASP A 141 -16.86 -12.32 12.08
C ASP A 141 -15.38 -12.79 12.04
N CYS A 142 -14.51 -12.06 11.31
CA CYS A 142 -13.08 -12.31 11.25
C CYS A 142 -12.31 -11.44 12.25
N ASN A 143 -11.18 -11.95 12.75
CA ASN A 143 -10.28 -11.19 13.62
C ASN A 143 -9.54 -10.05 12.88
N SER A 144 -9.66 -9.98 11.54
CA SER A 144 -9.21 -8.85 10.74
C SER A 144 -10.08 -7.60 10.94
N ALA A 145 -11.24 -7.71 11.61
CA ALA A 145 -12.09 -6.56 11.97
C ALA A 145 -11.29 -5.43 12.65
N LYS A 146 -10.36 -5.78 13.56
CA LYS A 146 -9.46 -4.82 14.24
C LYS A 146 -8.50 -4.06 13.30
N LYS A 147 -8.39 -4.51 12.05
CA LYS A 147 -7.59 -3.90 10.98
C LYS A 147 -8.48 -3.46 9.81
N ARG A 148 -9.74 -3.12 10.07
CA ARG A 148 -10.68 -2.71 9.01
C ARG A 148 -10.83 -3.77 7.91
N GLY A 149 -10.79 -5.05 8.29
CA GLY A 149 -10.89 -6.18 7.37
C GLY A 149 -9.60 -6.53 6.62
N ASP A 150 -8.53 -5.76 6.74
CA ASP A 150 -7.26 -5.95 6.01
C ASP A 150 -6.57 -7.27 6.38
N LEU A 151 -6.33 -8.09 5.35
CA LEU A 151 -5.63 -9.37 5.44
C LEU A 151 -4.12 -9.25 5.15
N GLY A 152 -3.65 -8.06 4.75
CA GLY A 152 -2.29 -7.83 4.30
C GLY A 152 -2.03 -8.40 2.91
N PHE A 153 -0.75 -8.50 2.55
CA PHE A 153 -0.33 -9.03 1.25
C PHE A 153 -0.31 -10.56 1.26
N PHE A 154 -0.95 -11.17 0.27
CA PHE A 154 -0.93 -12.60 0.03
C PHE A 154 -0.78 -12.90 -1.47
N GLY A 155 -0.17 -14.04 -1.76
CA GLY A 155 -0.02 -14.60 -3.10
C GLY A 155 -0.85 -15.87 -3.26
N LYS A 156 -0.63 -16.56 -4.37
CA LYS A 156 -1.37 -17.78 -4.72
C LYS A 156 -1.10 -18.92 -3.73
N GLY A 157 -2.15 -19.63 -3.35
CA GLY A 157 -2.13 -20.75 -2.40
C GLY A 157 -2.12 -20.35 -0.93
N GLU A 158 -2.12 -19.05 -0.59
CA GLU A 158 -2.14 -18.58 0.80
C GLU A 158 -3.58 -18.43 1.36
N MET A 159 -4.60 -18.39 0.49
CA MET A 159 -6.02 -18.25 0.85
C MET A 159 -6.86 -19.45 0.37
N GLN A 160 -8.12 -19.53 0.83
CA GLN A 160 -9.07 -20.48 0.25
C GLN A 160 -9.29 -20.18 -1.23
N LYS A 161 -9.41 -21.23 -2.05
CA LYS A 161 -9.41 -21.12 -3.52
C LYS A 161 -10.45 -20.12 -4.04
N GLU A 162 -11.67 -20.19 -3.53
CA GLU A 162 -12.78 -19.33 -3.95
C GLU A 162 -12.53 -17.86 -3.60
N PHE A 163 -11.92 -17.60 -2.43
CA PHE A 163 -11.52 -16.26 -2.00
C PHE A 163 -10.40 -15.72 -2.88
N GLU A 164 -9.39 -16.54 -3.16
CA GLU A 164 -8.27 -16.18 -4.01
C GLU A 164 -8.73 -15.83 -5.42
N GLU A 165 -9.47 -16.72 -6.07
CA GLU A 165 -9.96 -16.52 -7.44
C GLU A 165 -10.77 -15.23 -7.56
N ALA A 166 -11.67 -14.97 -6.60
CA ALA A 166 -12.43 -13.73 -6.55
C ALA A 166 -11.52 -12.50 -6.37
N THR A 167 -10.57 -12.54 -5.44
CA THR A 167 -9.69 -11.38 -5.18
C THR A 167 -8.80 -11.06 -6.39
N PHE A 168 -8.21 -12.07 -7.03
CA PHE A 168 -7.34 -11.88 -8.19
C PHE A 168 -8.09 -11.41 -9.44
N ALA A 169 -9.40 -11.63 -9.51
CA ALA A 169 -10.25 -11.12 -10.58
C ALA A 169 -10.59 -9.62 -10.43
N LEU A 170 -10.50 -9.07 -9.21
CA LEU A 170 -10.78 -7.66 -8.93
C LEU A 170 -9.64 -6.75 -9.40
N LYS A 171 -10.01 -5.53 -9.80
CA LYS A 171 -9.07 -4.42 -9.93
C LYS A 171 -8.82 -3.75 -8.57
N PRO A 172 -7.69 -3.05 -8.38
CA PRO A 172 -7.49 -2.23 -7.17
C PRO A 172 -8.63 -1.22 -6.99
N GLY A 173 -9.17 -1.15 -5.76
CA GLY A 173 -10.34 -0.37 -5.37
C GLY A 173 -11.69 -1.03 -5.67
N GLU A 174 -11.73 -2.20 -6.30
CA GLU A 174 -12.97 -2.89 -6.63
C GLU A 174 -13.44 -3.79 -5.48
N VAL A 175 -14.76 -3.88 -5.31
CA VAL A 175 -15.43 -4.74 -4.33
C VAL A 175 -16.12 -5.90 -5.05
N SER A 176 -15.92 -7.12 -4.59
CA SER A 176 -16.56 -8.32 -5.14
C SER A 176 -18.06 -8.36 -4.85
N GLY A 177 -18.75 -9.26 -5.56
CA GLY A 177 -20.01 -9.81 -5.05
C GLY A 177 -19.78 -10.74 -3.85
N ILE A 178 -20.84 -11.42 -3.41
CA ILE A 178 -20.76 -12.38 -2.30
C ILE A 178 -19.95 -13.61 -2.72
N VAL A 179 -18.85 -13.85 -2.03
CA VAL A 179 -17.97 -15.01 -2.22
C VAL A 179 -18.18 -16.00 -1.09
N GLU A 180 -18.42 -17.25 -1.42
CA GLU A 180 -18.60 -18.31 -0.45
C GLU A 180 -17.32 -19.12 -0.26
N THR A 181 -16.98 -19.40 0.99
CA THR A 181 -15.88 -20.30 1.36
C THR A 181 -16.30 -21.21 2.52
N GLN A 182 -15.44 -22.15 2.94
CA GLN A 182 -15.70 -22.95 4.15
C GLN A 182 -15.74 -22.09 5.42
N SER A 183 -15.21 -20.86 5.38
CA SER A 183 -15.22 -19.95 6.54
C SER A 183 -16.54 -19.20 6.68
N GLY A 184 -17.38 -19.14 5.64
CA GLY A 184 -18.59 -18.33 5.59
C GLY A 184 -18.72 -17.55 4.28
N LEU A 185 -19.47 -16.45 4.32
CA LEU A 185 -19.70 -15.58 3.17
C LEU A 185 -18.87 -14.29 3.29
N HIS A 186 -18.30 -13.83 2.19
CA HIS A 186 -17.35 -12.74 2.15
C HIS A 186 -17.75 -11.68 1.12
N LEU A 187 -17.59 -10.41 1.49
CA LEU A 187 -17.31 -9.33 0.54
C LEU A 187 -15.82 -9.04 0.59
N ILE A 188 -15.21 -8.79 -0.55
CA ILE A 188 -13.77 -8.62 -0.69
C ILE A 188 -13.52 -7.30 -1.41
N GLU A 189 -12.64 -6.46 -0.87
CA GLU A 189 -12.13 -5.27 -1.53
C GLU A 189 -10.66 -5.47 -1.84
N ARG A 190 -10.26 -5.35 -3.11
CA ARG A 190 -8.85 -5.38 -3.47
C ARG A 190 -8.26 -3.99 -3.23
N LEU A 191 -7.23 -3.90 -2.39
CA LEU A 191 -6.57 -2.64 -2.04
C LEU A 191 -5.41 -2.32 -2.99
N ASP A 192 -4.69 -3.34 -3.45
CA ASP A 192 -3.52 -3.25 -4.36
C ASP A 192 -3.50 -4.41 -5.37
#